data_AF-A0A2A2ZBC7-F1
#
_entry.id   AF-A0A2A2ZBC7-F1
#
_cell.length_a   1.000
_cell.length_b   1.000
_cell.length_c   1.000
_cell.angle_alpha   90.00
_cell.angle_beta   90.00
_cell.angle_gamma   90.00
#
_symmetry.space_group_name_H-M   'P 1'
#
loop_
_entity.id
_entity.type
_entity.pdbx_description
1 polymer ?
#
loop_
_entity_poly.entity_id
_entity_poly.type
_entity_poly.pdbx_seq_one_letter_code
_entity_poly.pdbx_strand_id
1 'polypeptide(L)'
;MKRTRNRVRYWHGLGACPAPFAVRKIETAAMRGLPARPNAPLECREYVYASTSWDVAMAFSTLGGGQAVCEVDPGGLVAEVDPDFPNLGVRFRGPVKSMSVEVVSESALPTARQIVEVLSPDYVWPDGTAKYANDGHLLAPPFARAWGYADEDFRWLGPWYPIHFLLPSADGITVAINEKCRAHQMYPPDHPDLDGRRRVPLGSLDDAWRQPGLYPATADLLEKIRIRLERDDPTLEPIRRPWDW
;
A
#
# COMPACT_ATOMS: atom_id res chain seq x y z
N MET A 1 33.19 -6.34 -32.01
CA MET A 1 31.85 -6.54 -31.39
C MET A 1 31.67 -5.54 -30.26
N LYS A 2 30.81 -4.54 -30.43
CA LYS A 2 30.42 -3.64 -29.31
C LYS A 2 29.54 -4.45 -28.38
N ARG A 3 30.00 -4.71 -27.15
CA ARG A 3 29.14 -5.16 -26.06
C ARG A 3 28.03 -4.12 -25.93
N THR A 4 26.81 -4.45 -26.33
CA THR A 4 25.62 -3.72 -25.91
C THR A 4 25.60 -3.78 -24.39
N ARG A 5 26.02 -2.70 -23.71
CA ARG A 5 25.70 -2.53 -22.29
C ARG A 5 24.19 -2.64 -22.22
N ASN A 6 23.68 -3.66 -21.52
CA ASN A 6 22.26 -3.71 -21.18
C ASN A 6 21.93 -2.38 -20.49
N ARG A 7 21.17 -1.55 -21.18
CA ARG A 7 20.71 -0.27 -20.65
C ARG A 7 19.75 -0.58 -19.52
N VAL A 8 20.02 -0.06 -18.33
CA VAL A 8 19.07 -0.14 -17.21
C VAL A 8 17.78 0.56 -17.66
N ARG A 9 16.65 -0.12 -17.52
CA ARG A 9 15.31 0.42 -17.81
C ARG A 9 14.73 0.97 -16.51
N TYR A 10 14.10 2.12 -16.61
CA TYR A 10 13.40 2.75 -15.49
C TYR A 10 11.94 2.96 -15.87
N TRP A 11 11.06 2.76 -14.91
CA TRP A 11 9.61 2.86 -15.05
C TRP A 11 9.07 3.87 -14.05
N HIS A 12 8.19 4.75 -14.52
CA HIS A 12 7.51 5.74 -13.70
C HIS A 12 6.01 5.47 -13.73
N GLY A 13 5.40 5.39 -12.55
CA GLY A 13 3.95 5.31 -12.41
C GLY A 13 3.31 6.68 -12.60
N LEU A 14 2.37 6.81 -13.54
CA LEU A 14 1.79 8.10 -13.90
C LEU A 14 0.71 8.58 -12.92
N GLY A 15 0.24 7.71 -12.01
CA GLY A 15 -0.91 8.00 -11.17
C GLY A 15 -2.15 8.31 -12.01
N ALA A 16 -3.10 9.05 -11.43
CA ALA A 16 -4.26 9.55 -12.16
C ALA A 16 -3.83 10.47 -13.33
N CYS A 17 -3.76 9.92 -14.54
CA CYS A 17 -3.34 10.60 -15.75
C CYS A 17 -4.41 10.47 -16.84
N PRO A 18 -5.13 11.54 -17.20
CA PRO A 18 -6.22 11.47 -18.18
C PRO A 18 -5.74 11.25 -19.62
N ALA A 19 -4.48 11.60 -19.94
CA ALA A 19 -3.92 11.44 -21.27
C ALA A 19 -2.52 10.80 -21.24
N PRO A 20 -2.38 9.52 -20.85
CA PRO A 20 -1.07 8.87 -20.69
C PRO A 20 -0.22 8.92 -21.98
N PHE A 21 -0.82 8.67 -23.14
CA PHE A 21 -0.13 8.68 -24.42
C PHE A 21 0.34 10.07 -24.89
N ALA A 22 -0.07 11.16 -24.23
CA ALA A 22 0.44 12.50 -24.49
C ALA A 22 1.70 12.82 -23.68
N VAL A 23 2.06 11.98 -22.71
CA VAL A 23 3.22 12.21 -21.83
C VAL A 23 4.51 12.00 -22.61
N ARG A 24 5.30 13.07 -22.75
CA ARG A 24 6.62 13.07 -23.42
C ARG A 24 7.78 13.28 -22.46
N LYS A 25 7.50 13.87 -21.30
CA LYS A 25 8.47 14.27 -20.29
C LYS A 25 7.78 14.23 -18.94
N ILE A 26 8.47 13.73 -17.93
CA ILE A 26 8.04 13.80 -16.54
C ILE A 26 8.83 14.93 -15.89
N GLU A 27 8.11 15.92 -15.36
CA GLU A 27 8.68 17.06 -14.67
C GLU A 27 8.54 16.87 -13.17
N THR A 28 9.51 17.42 -12.42
CA THR A 28 9.45 17.42 -10.95
C THR A 28 8.28 18.27 -10.48
N ALA A 29 7.80 18.04 -9.25
CA ALA A 29 6.76 18.88 -8.67
C ALA A 29 7.19 20.36 -8.60
N ALA A 30 8.47 20.63 -8.33
CA ALA A 30 9.07 21.97 -8.33
C ALA A 30 8.86 22.70 -9.66
N MET A 31 9.18 22.02 -10.77
CA MET A 31 9.07 22.59 -12.13
C MET A 31 7.62 22.88 -12.50
N ARG A 32 6.69 22.09 -11.95
CA ARG A 32 5.24 22.26 -12.14
C ARG A 32 4.62 23.30 -11.19
N GLY A 33 5.41 23.91 -10.30
CA GLY A 33 4.91 24.83 -9.28
C GLY A 33 4.04 24.16 -8.22
N LEU A 34 4.14 22.84 -8.06
CA LEU A 34 3.35 22.06 -7.11
C LEU A 34 4.02 22.05 -5.71
N PRO A 35 3.24 22.06 -4.63
CA PRO A 35 3.78 21.94 -3.28
C PRO A 35 4.39 20.55 -3.06
N ALA A 36 5.27 20.45 -2.06
CA ALA A 36 5.63 19.15 -1.52
C ALA A 36 4.39 18.49 -0.89
N ARG A 37 4.33 17.16 -0.90
CA ARG A 37 3.27 16.42 -0.19
C ARG A 37 3.32 16.80 1.32
N PRO A 38 2.17 16.85 2.02
CA PRO A 38 2.15 17.12 3.46
C PRO A 38 3.11 16.19 4.22
N ASN A 39 3.83 16.73 5.20
CA ASN A 39 4.82 16.01 6.03
C ASN A 39 6.03 15.43 5.28
N ALA A 40 6.29 15.81 4.03
CA ALA A 40 7.53 15.44 3.34
C ALA A 40 8.57 16.57 3.37
N PRO A 41 9.87 16.22 3.37
CA PRO A 41 10.94 17.18 3.13
C PRO A 41 10.68 17.98 1.84
N LEU A 42 10.96 19.29 1.88
CA LEU A 42 10.74 20.18 0.74
C LEU A 42 11.49 19.70 -0.52
N GLU A 43 12.68 19.12 -0.34
CA GLU A 43 13.52 18.58 -1.40
C GLU A 43 12.85 17.48 -2.23
N CYS A 44 11.88 16.74 -1.70
CA CYS A 44 11.18 15.68 -2.44
C CYS A 44 10.53 16.21 -3.73
N ARG A 45 10.15 17.49 -3.75
CA ARG A 45 9.53 18.11 -4.92
C ARG A 45 10.50 18.31 -6.09
N GLU A 46 11.82 18.23 -5.85
CA GLU A 46 12.88 18.44 -6.84
C GLU A 46 13.23 17.17 -7.63
N TYR A 47 12.50 16.08 -7.40
CA TYR A 47 12.80 14.76 -7.96
C TYR A 47 11.66 14.19 -8.81
N VAL A 48 12.04 13.39 -9.81
CA VAL A 48 11.16 12.40 -10.44
C VAL A 48 11.51 11.03 -9.87
N TYR A 49 10.48 10.31 -9.40
CA TYR A 49 10.60 8.98 -8.81
C TYR A 49 10.31 7.91 -9.86
N ALA A 50 11.08 6.83 -9.85
CA ALA A 50 10.96 5.70 -10.76
C ALA A 50 11.41 4.40 -10.08
N SER A 51 11.24 3.27 -10.76
CA SER A 51 11.76 1.97 -10.34
C SER A 51 12.42 1.27 -11.52
N THR A 52 13.36 0.36 -11.25
CA THR A 52 13.83 -0.59 -12.27
C THR A 52 12.83 -1.72 -12.53
N SER A 53 11.77 -1.83 -11.70
CA SER A 53 10.68 -2.79 -11.85
C SER A 53 9.43 -2.12 -12.41
N TRP A 54 8.86 -2.73 -13.46
CA TRP A 54 7.56 -2.32 -14.00
C TRP A 54 6.45 -2.51 -12.97
N ASP A 55 6.45 -3.63 -12.25
CA ASP A 55 5.41 -3.97 -11.26
C ASP A 55 5.38 -2.95 -10.11
N VAL A 56 6.55 -2.49 -9.66
CA VAL A 56 6.66 -1.44 -8.64
C VAL A 56 6.09 -0.12 -9.17
N ALA A 57 6.45 0.27 -10.40
CA ALA A 57 5.91 1.49 -11.01
C ALA A 57 4.39 1.41 -11.21
N MET A 58 3.86 0.23 -11.56
CA MET A 58 2.43 0.01 -11.69
C MET A 58 1.72 0.06 -10.34
N ALA A 59 2.30 -0.55 -9.30
CA ALA A 59 1.79 -0.47 -7.94
C ALA A 59 1.66 0.99 -7.46
N PHE A 60 2.69 1.82 -7.67
CA PHE A 60 2.62 3.25 -7.35
C PHE A 60 1.63 4.02 -8.22
N SER A 61 1.53 3.69 -9.52
CA SER A 61 0.51 4.26 -10.38
C SER A 61 -0.89 3.97 -9.82
N THR A 62 -1.18 2.72 -9.46
CA THR A 62 -2.49 2.31 -8.92
C THR A 62 -2.79 2.95 -7.58
N LEU A 63 -1.80 3.04 -6.66
CA LEU A 63 -1.95 3.81 -5.41
C LEU A 63 -2.28 5.29 -5.66
N GLY A 64 -1.77 5.87 -6.74
CA GLY A 64 -2.11 7.21 -7.20
C GLY A 64 -3.42 7.33 -7.98
N GLY A 65 -4.26 6.29 -8.00
CA GLY A 65 -5.52 6.26 -8.78
C GLY A 65 -5.31 6.12 -10.29
N GLY A 66 -4.16 5.60 -10.70
CA GLY A 66 -3.71 5.47 -12.08
C GLY A 66 -3.73 4.07 -12.63
N GLN A 67 -3.62 3.98 -13.96
CA GLN A 67 -3.58 2.72 -14.71
C GLN A 67 -2.49 2.69 -15.78
N ALA A 68 -1.49 3.55 -15.66
CA ALA A 68 -0.49 3.72 -16.69
C ALA A 68 0.91 3.93 -16.10
N VAL A 69 1.89 3.34 -16.78
CA VAL A 69 3.31 3.55 -16.52
C VAL A 69 4.00 4.04 -17.78
N CYS A 70 5.12 4.70 -17.62
CA CYS A 70 6.02 5.01 -18.72
C CYS A 70 7.43 4.51 -18.47
N GLU A 71 8.07 3.98 -19.51
CA GLU A 71 9.51 3.81 -19.49
C GLU A 71 10.14 5.20 -19.60
N VAL A 72 11.09 5.49 -18.72
CA VAL A 72 11.75 6.80 -18.66
C VAL A 72 13.23 6.70 -18.95
N ASP A 73 13.73 7.72 -19.64
CA ASP A 73 15.14 7.96 -19.89
C ASP A 73 15.61 9.17 -19.10
N PRO A 74 16.44 8.97 -18.05
CA PRO A 74 17.01 10.07 -17.28
C PRO A 74 18.13 10.80 -18.03
N GLY A 75 18.56 10.32 -19.20
CA GLY A 75 19.66 10.88 -19.96
C GLY A 75 20.96 10.84 -19.17
N GLY A 76 21.51 12.02 -18.84
CA GLY A 76 22.72 12.18 -18.04
C GLY A 76 22.50 12.38 -16.55
N LEU A 77 21.25 12.34 -16.06
CA LEU A 77 20.95 12.52 -14.64
C LEU A 77 21.45 11.32 -13.82
N VAL A 78 21.92 11.60 -12.61
CA VAL A 78 22.35 10.57 -11.66
C VAL A 78 21.12 9.89 -11.06
N ALA A 79 21.10 8.56 -11.09
CA ALA A 79 20.13 7.78 -10.33
C ALA A 79 20.53 7.80 -8.85
N GLU A 80 19.69 8.43 -8.02
CA GLU A 80 19.80 8.38 -6.57
C GLU A 80 18.84 7.33 -6.02
N VAL A 81 19.18 6.70 -4.90
CA VAL A 81 18.26 5.81 -4.18
C VAL A 81 17.08 6.62 -3.66
N ASP A 82 15.87 6.07 -3.77
CA ASP A 82 14.69 6.65 -3.12
C ASP A 82 14.75 6.39 -1.60
N PRO A 83 14.78 7.43 -0.74
CA PRO A 83 14.83 7.22 0.71
C PRO A 83 13.57 6.58 1.28
N ASP A 84 12.41 6.70 0.60
CA ASP A 84 11.17 6.06 1.06
C ASP A 84 11.12 4.58 0.66
N PHE A 85 11.84 4.20 -0.40
CA PHE A 85 11.85 2.87 -1.00
C PHE A 85 13.26 2.47 -1.45
N PRO A 86 14.19 2.24 -0.49
CA PRO A 86 15.61 2.07 -0.81
C PRO A 86 15.95 0.83 -1.63
N ASN A 87 15.12 -0.22 -1.58
CA ASN A 87 15.32 -1.44 -2.36
C ASN A 87 14.54 -1.45 -3.69
N LEU A 88 13.49 -0.63 -3.81
CA LEU A 88 12.56 -0.68 -4.94
C LEU A 88 12.60 0.58 -5.82
N GLY A 89 13.03 1.70 -5.28
CA GLY A 89 12.90 3.02 -5.87
C GLY A 89 14.22 3.69 -6.20
N VAL A 90 14.18 4.50 -7.26
CA VAL A 90 15.21 5.47 -7.60
C VAL A 90 14.55 6.82 -7.84
N ARG A 91 15.34 7.88 -7.70
CA ARG A 91 14.91 9.25 -7.97
C ARG A 91 15.96 10.00 -8.79
N PHE A 92 15.48 10.91 -9.63
CA PHE A 92 16.31 11.75 -10.49
C PHE A 92 16.03 13.21 -10.20
N ARG A 93 17.08 13.99 -9.93
CA ARG A 93 16.95 15.44 -9.73
C ARG A 93 16.78 16.14 -11.08
N GLY A 94 15.57 16.64 -11.34
CA GLY A 94 15.21 17.23 -12.64
C GLY A 94 14.34 16.31 -13.52
N PRO A 95 14.02 16.76 -14.74
CA PRO A 95 13.04 16.07 -15.57
C PRO A 95 13.63 14.88 -16.30
N VAL A 96 12.79 13.88 -16.57
CA VAL A 96 13.16 12.69 -17.36
C VAL A 96 12.29 12.58 -18.62
N LYS A 97 12.82 11.98 -19.68
CA LYS A 97 12.09 11.80 -20.95
C LYS A 97 11.22 10.55 -20.87
N SER A 98 9.96 10.64 -21.31
CA SER A 98 9.10 9.46 -21.52
C SER A 98 9.45 8.80 -22.84
N MET A 99 9.72 7.50 -22.83
CA MET A 99 10.16 6.71 -23.98
C MET A 99 9.02 5.89 -24.57
N SER A 100 8.24 5.24 -23.72
CA SER A 100 7.06 4.46 -24.06
C SER A 100 6.03 4.58 -22.94
N VAL A 101 4.76 4.34 -23.25
CA VAL A 101 3.66 4.36 -22.28
C VAL A 101 2.88 3.07 -22.43
N GLU A 102 2.59 2.46 -21.29
CA GLU A 102 1.75 1.28 -21.20
C GLU A 102 0.55 1.62 -20.33
N VAL A 103 -0.65 1.34 -20.85
CA VAL A 103 -1.93 1.53 -20.15
C VAL A 103 -2.53 0.16 -19.94
N VAL A 104 -2.88 -0.15 -18.70
CA VAL A 104 -3.43 -1.44 -18.28
C VAL A 104 -4.95 -1.29 -18.15
N SER A 105 -5.69 -2.32 -18.56
CA SER A 105 -7.15 -2.36 -18.35
C SER A 105 -7.47 -2.51 -16.87
N GLU A 106 -8.62 -2.02 -16.43
CA GLU A 106 -9.07 -2.09 -15.03
C GLU A 106 -8.98 -3.52 -14.44
N SER A 107 -9.41 -4.54 -15.20
CA SER A 107 -9.36 -5.95 -14.79
C SER A 107 -7.95 -6.53 -14.63
N ALA A 108 -6.93 -5.86 -15.18
CA ALA A 108 -5.54 -6.26 -15.12
C ALA A 108 -4.72 -5.39 -14.15
N LEU A 109 -5.35 -4.40 -13.50
CA LEU A 109 -4.70 -3.65 -12.43
C LEU A 109 -4.34 -4.56 -11.25
N PRO A 110 -3.23 -4.28 -10.56
CA PRO A 110 -2.89 -5.05 -9.37
C PRO A 110 -3.98 -4.89 -8.31
N THR A 111 -4.25 -5.99 -7.61
CA THR A 111 -5.06 -5.99 -6.38
C THR A 111 -4.28 -5.35 -5.24
N ALA A 112 -4.97 -4.94 -4.17
CA ALA A 112 -4.28 -4.37 -3.01
C ALA A 112 -3.30 -5.35 -2.35
N ARG A 113 -3.56 -6.67 -2.38
CA ARG A 113 -2.58 -7.69 -1.93
C ARG A 113 -1.33 -7.73 -2.82
N GLN A 114 -1.48 -7.68 -4.15
CA GLN A 114 -0.34 -7.67 -5.08
C GLN A 114 0.50 -6.39 -4.93
N ILE A 115 -0.16 -5.24 -4.69
CA ILE A 115 0.55 -3.99 -4.37
C ILE A 115 1.40 -4.17 -3.11
N VAL A 116 0.83 -4.74 -2.04
CA VAL A 116 1.56 -4.99 -0.79
C VAL A 116 2.71 -5.97 -1.02
N GLU A 117 2.49 -7.06 -1.73
CA GLU A 117 3.52 -8.05 -2.06
C GLU A 117 4.72 -7.42 -2.74
N VAL A 118 4.49 -6.67 -3.83
CA VAL A 118 5.53 -6.01 -4.62
C VAL A 118 6.28 -4.95 -3.82
N LEU A 119 5.59 -4.24 -2.93
CA LEU A 119 6.18 -3.15 -2.13
C LEU A 119 6.73 -3.63 -0.77
N SER A 120 6.46 -4.88 -0.39
CA SER A 120 6.84 -5.43 0.92
C SER A 120 8.33 -5.38 1.26
N PRO A 121 9.29 -5.44 0.31
CA PRO A 121 10.71 -5.35 0.65
C PRO A 121 11.13 -4.06 1.38
N ASP A 122 10.41 -2.96 1.15
CA ASP A 122 10.66 -1.67 1.82
C ASP A 122 9.62 -1.34 2.90
N TYR A 123 8.64 -2.22 3.13
CA TYR A 123 7.65 -2.05 4.19
C TYR A 123 8.23 -2.49 5.53
N VAL A 124 8.83 -1.51 6.22
CA VAL A 124 9.39 -1.65 7.57
C VAL A 124 8.62 -0.84 8.61
N TRP A 125 8.65 -1.29 9.85
CA TRP A 125 8.22 -0.53 11.02
C TRP A 125 9.19 0.62 11.34
N PRO A 126 8.81 1.58 12.18
CA PRO A 126 9.70 2.66 12.60
C PRO A 126 11.00 2.19 13.29
N ASP A 127 11.01 0.98 13.87
CA ASP A 127 12.20 0.36 14.47
C ASP A 127 13.10 -0.36 13.44
N GLY A 128 12.75 -0.31 12.15
CA GLY A 128 13.48 -0.94 11.06
C GLY A 128 13.17 -2.42 10.84
N THR A 129 12.33 -3.04 11.66
CA THR A 129 11.93 -4.44 11.45
C THR A 129 10.88 -4.57 10.34
N ALA A 130 10.85 -5.70 9.64
CA ALA A 130 9.92 -5.90 8.51
C ALA A 130 8.45 -5.92 8.96
N LYS A 131 7.54 -5.41 8.12
CA LYS A 131 6.09 -5.53 8.35
C LYS A 131 5.56 -6.91 8.02
N TYR A 132 6.17 -7.61 7.09
CA TYR A 132 5.71 -8.89 6.58
C TYR A 132 6.80 -9.95 6.73
N ALA A 133 6.39 -11.17 7.06
CA ALA A 133 7.25 -12.34 7.01
C ALA A 133 7.52 -12.76 5.56
N ASN A 134 8.48 -13.67 5.36
CA ASN A 134 8.84 -14.18 4.03
C ASN A 134 7.70 -14.92 3.31
N ASP A 135 6.74 -15.44 4.06
CA ASP A 135 5.54 -16.11 3.53
C ASP A 135 4.38 -15.14 3.26
N GLY A 136 4.62 -13.83 3.46
CA GLY A 136 3.68 -12.76 3.21
C GLY A 136 2.75 -12.45 4.38
N HIS A 137 2.78 -13.19 5.49
CA HIS A 137 1.91 -12.85 6.63
C HIS A 137 2.36 -11.57 7.33
N LEU A 138 1.38 -10.75 7.73
CA LEU A 138 1.65 -9.53 8.48
C LEU A 138 2.23 -9.92 9.86
N LEU A 139 3.37 -9.35 10.21
CA LEU A 139 3.94 -9.44 11.55
C LEU A 139 3.20 -8.49 12.48
N ALA A 140 3.09 -8.83 13.76
CA ALA A 140 2.38 -8.02 14.73
C ALA A 140 2.96 -6.61 14.77
N PRO A 141 2.16 -5.56 14.50
CA PRO A 141 2.64 -4.18 14.54
C PRO A 141 3.19 -3.83 15.94
N PRO A 142 4.19 -2.95 16.07
CA PRO A 142 4.75 -2.56 17.36
C PRO A 142 3.69 -2.10 18.39
N PHE A 143 2.67 -1.36 17.94
CA PHE A 143 1.57 -0.94 18.82
C PHE A 143 0.75 -2.15 19.31
N ALA A 144 0.55 -3.18 18.49
CA ALA A 144 -0.22 -4.37 18.86
C ALA A 144 0.59 -5.26 19.81
N ARG A 145 1.91 -5.35 19.60
CA ARG A 145 2.80 -6.04 20.54
C ARG A 145 2.76 -5.43 21.93
N ALA A 146 2.62 -4.11 22.04
CA ALA A 146 2.43 -3.43 23.33
C ALA A 146 1.14 -3.85 24.05
N TRP A 147 0.14 -4.33 23.31
CA TRP A 147 -1.09 -4.93 23.82
C TRP A 147 -1.02 -6.46 23.97
N GLY A 148 0.15 -7.07 23.78
CA GLY A 148 0.36 -8.51 23.97
C GLY A 148 0.05 -9.38 22.76
N TYR A 149 -0.29 -8.82 21.59
CA TYR A 149 -0.46 -9.65 20.39
C TYR A 149 0.87 -10.27 19.94
N ALA A 150 0.79 -11.50 19.44
CA ALA A 150 1.87 -12.23 18.79
C ALA A 150 1.71 -12.22 17.27
N ASP A 151 2.79 -12.50 16.53
CA ASP A 151 2.74 -12.55 15.05
C ASP A 151 1.71 -13.56 14.53
N GLU A 152 1.52 -14.68 15.25
CA GLU A 152 0.51 -15.71 14.93
C GLU A 152 -0.92 -15.15 14.88
N ASP A 153 -1.20 -14.09 15.64
CA ASP A 153 -2.53 -13.51 15.77
C ASP A 153 -2.99 -12.76 14.54
N PHE A 154 -2.08 -12.50 13.62
CA PHE A 154 -2.34 -11.82 12.37
C PHE A 154 -2.40 -12.78 11.18
N ARG A 155 -2.11 -14.08 11.37
CA ARG A 155 -2.11 -15.05 10.27
C ARG A 155 -3.48 -15.24 9.62
N TRP A 156 -4.57 -15.14 10.39
CA TRP A 156 -5.93 -15.23 9.84
C TRP A 156 -6.26 -14.13 8.81
N LEU A 157 -5.46 -13.05 8.75
CA LEU A 157 -5.60 -12.02 7.72
C LEU A 157 -5.18 -12.51 6.33
N GLY A 158 -4.42 -13.60 6.25
CA GLY A 158 -3.86 -14.12 5.01
C GLY A 158 -2.65 -13.34 4.49
N PRO A 159 -1.91 -13.87 3.51
CA PRO A 159 -0.66 -13.30 3.01
C PRO A 159 -0.88 -11.99 2.24
N TRP A 160 -0.07 -10.99 2.55
CA TRP A 160 -0.08 -9.64 1.96
C TRP A 160 -1.31 -8.81 2.29
N TYR A 161 -1.94 -9.06 3.44
CA TYR A 161 -3.03 -8.22 3.91
C TYR A 161 -2.55 -6.76 4.08
N PRO A 162 -3.24 -5.75 3.50
CA PRO A 162 -2.78 -4.37 3.59
C PRO A 162 -3.04 -3.79 4.99
N ILE A 163 -1.97 -3.45 5.71
CA ILE A 163 -2.07 -2.90 7.07
C ILE A 163 -2.92 -1.62 7.16
N HIS A 164 -3.04 -0.86 6.08
CA HIS A 164 -3.88 0.34 6.04
C HIS A 164 -5.37 0.07 6.33
N PHE A 165 -5.78 -1.20 6.29
CA PHE A 165 -7.15 -1.66 6.59
C PHE A 165 -7.25 -2.38 7.94
N LEU A 166 -6.21 -2.28 8.76
CA LEU A 166 -6.15 -2.72 10.14
C LEU A 166 -6.24 -1.50 11.07
N LEU A 167 -7.32 -1.42 11.85
CA LEU A 167 -7.65 -0.25 12.67
C LEU A 167 -7.53 -0.57 14.16
N PRO A 168 -6.52 -0.03 14.86
CA PRO A 168 -6.42 -0.17 16.30
C PRO A 168 -7.36 0.79 17.04
N SER A 169 -7.90 0.34 18.18
CA SER A 169 -8.57 1.18 19.17
C SER A 169 -7.69 1.39 20.42
N ALA A 170 -8.13 2.29 21.30
CA ALA A 170 -7.40 2.70 22.50
C ALA A 170 -7.35 1.62 23.59
N ASP A 171 -8.24 0.62 23.56
CA ASP A 171 -8.29 -0.54 24.46
C ASP A 171 -7.57 -1.78 23.87
N GLY A 172 -6.86 -1.61 22.75
CA GLY A 172 -6.10 -2.68 22.10
C GLY A 172 -6.92 -3.60 21.21
N ILE A 173 -8.24 -3.45 21.13
CA ILE A 173 -9.03 -4.12 20.09
C ILE A 173 -8.50 -3.67 18.72
N THR A 174 -8.45 -4.60 17.78
CA THR A 174 -8.05 -4.30 16.41
C THR A 174 -9.14 -4.77 15.46
N VAL A 175 -9.51 -3.92 14.51
CA VAL A 175 -10.52 -4.21 13.49
C VAL A 175 -9.84 -4.37 12.15
N ALA A 176 -9.97 -5.55 11.54
CA ALA A 176 -9.60 -5.79 10.15
C ALA A 176 -10.83 -5.68 9.25
N ILE A 177 -10.62 -5.21 8.03
CA ILE A 177 -11.70 -4.89 7.09
C ILE A 177 -11.41 -5.53 5.74
N ASN A 178 -12.44 -5.91 5.00
CA ASN A 178 -12.30 -6.34 3.61
C ASN A 178 -12.84 -5.29 2.61
N GLU A 179 -12.70 -5.56 1.32
CA GLU A 179 -13.13 -4.65 0.24
C GLU A 179 -14.64 -4.35 0.24
N LYS A 180 -15.45 -5.22 0.87
CA LYS A 180 -16.90 -5.02 1.06
C LYS A 180 -17.22 -4.19 2.32
N CYS A 181 -16.20 -3.62 2.96
CA CYS A 181 -16.29 -2.91 4.23
C CYS A 181 -16.84 -3.77 5.38
N ARG A 182 -16.71 -5.10 5.31
CA ARG A 182 -17.05 -5.98 6.45
C ARG A 182 -15.93 -5.89 7.48
N ALA A 183 -16.31 -5.69 8.73
CA ALA A 183 -15.39 -5.49 9.84
C ALA A 183 -15.32 -6.74 10.73
N HIS A 184 -14.10 -7.12 11.08
CA HIS A 184 -13.76 -8.30 11.85
C HIS A 184 -12.87 -7.87 13.01
N GLN A 185 -13.27 -8.17 14.25
CA GLN A 185 -12.50 -7.83 15.43
C GLN A 185 -11.51 -8.92 15.80
N MET A 186 -10.40 -8.49 16.37
CA MET A 186 -9.51 -9.28 17.21
C MET A 186 -9.24 -8.52 18.51
N TYR A 187 -8.98 -9.28 19.57
CA TYR A 187 -8.81 -8.77 20.92
C TYR A 187 -7.40 -9.09 21.42
N PRO A 188 -6.80 -8.19 22.23
CA PRO A 188 -5.53 -8.49 22.86
C PRO A 188 -5.71 -9.61 23.89
N PRO A 189 -4.65 -10.32 24.27
CA PRO A 189 -4.70 -11.23 25.40
C PRO A 189 -5.27 -10.52 26.64
N ASP A 190 -6.06 -11.24 27.42
CA ASP A 190 -6.63 -10.78 28.70
C ASP A 190 -7.62 -9.59 28.61
N HIS A 191 -8.11 -9.23 27.42
CA HIS A 191 -9.14 -8.22 27.29
C HIS A 191 -10.42 -8.61 28.05
N PRO A 192 -11.04 -7.72 28.87
CA PRO A 192 -12.21 -8.06 29.70
C PRO A 192 -13.39 -8.68 28.95
N ASP A 193 -13.65 -8.20 27.73
CA ASP A 193 -14.73 -8.68 26.87
C ASP A 193 -14.52 -10.10 26.32
N LEU A 194 -13.34 -10.69 26.47
CA LEU A 194 -13.09 -12.05 26.02
C LEU A 194 -13.96 -13.04 26.80
N ASP A 195 -14.10 -12.91 28.12
CA ASP A 195 -14.90 -13.82 28.95
C ASP A 195 -14.61 -15.31 28.63
N GLY A 196 -13.32 -15.67 28.52
CA GLY A 196 -12.86 -17.02 28.15
C GLY A 196 -13.08 -17.42 26.68
N ARG A 197 -13.62 -16.54 25.85
CA ARG A 197 -13.79 -16.76 24.41
C ARG A 197 -12.50 -16.56 23.65
N ARG A 198 -12.55 -16.97 22.38
CA ARG A 198 -11.46 -16.82 21.43
C ARG A 198 -11.20 -15.33 21.14
N ARG A 199 -9.93 -14.96 20.98
CA ARG A 199 -9.50 -13.58 20.73
C ARG A 199 -9.19 -13.22 19.27
N VAL A 200 -8.89 -14.22 18.44
CA VAL A 200 -8.62 -14.08 17.00
C VAL A 200 -9.53 -15.01 16.21
N PRO A 201 -10.08 -14.61 15.05
CA PRO A 201 -11.00 -15.45 14.31
C PRO A 201 -10.42 -16.82 13.90
N LEU A 202 -11.31 -17.81 13.71
CA LEU A 202 -10.95 -19.14 13.17
C LEU A 202 -10.88 -19.20 11.65
N GLY A 203 -11.64 -18.36 10.98
CA GLY A 203 -11.61 -18.29 9.52
C GLY A 203 -10.42 -17.51 8.98
N SER A 204 -10.44 -17.24 7.68
CA SER A 204 -9.38 -16.52 6.99
C SER A 204 -9.95 -15.42 6.11
N LEU A 205 -9.24 -14.29 6.04
CA LEU A 205 -9.50 -13.20 5.09
C LEU A 205 -8.69 -13.35 3.80
N ASP A 206 -8.19 -14.54 3.46
CA ASP A 206 -7.41 -14.77 2.23
C ASP A 206 -8.08 -14.24 0.96
N ASP A 207 -9.41 -14.21 0.90
CA ASP A 207 -10.20 -13.71 -0.21
C ASP A 207 -10.33 -12.18 -0.25
N ALA A 208 -10.01 -11.50 0.86
CA ALA A 208 -10.12 -10.06 0.97
C ALA A 208 -9.09 -9.32 0.12
N TRP A 209 -9.47 -8.12 -0.33
CA TRP A 209 -8.64 -7.18 -1.08
C TRP A 209 -8.11 -7.74 -2.40
N ARG A 210 -8.94 -8.55 -3.07
CA ARG A 210 -8.62 -9.21 -4.35
C ARG A 210 -9.28 -8.57 -5.57
N GLN A 211 -10.01 -7.47 -5.40
CA GLN A 211 -10.56 -6.71 -6.53
C GLN A 211 -9.43 -5.91 -7.22
N PRO A 212 -9.22 -6.09 -8.54
CA PRO A 212 -8.27 -5.30 -9.33
C PRO A 212 -8.50 -3.79 -9.21
N GLY A 213 -7.42 -3.02 -9.05
CA GLY A 213 -7.46 -1.55 -9.05
C GLY A 213 -8.09 -0.91 -7.80
N LEU A 214 -8.67 -1.69 -6.89
CA LEU A 214 -9.30 -1.17 -5.68
C LEU A 214 -8.28 -1.04 -4.54
N TYR A 215 -7.87 0.19 -4.26
CA TYR A 215 -7.09 0.57 -3.07
C TYR A 215 -7.63 1.89 -2.51
N PRO A 216 -8.71 1.87 -1.70
CA PRO A 216 -9.32 3.09 -1.20
C PRO A 216 -8.39 3.83 -0.25
N ALA A 217 -8.49 5.15 -0.21
CA ALA A 217 -7.81 5.94 0.81
C ALA A 217 -8.31 5.53 2.20
N THR A 218 -7.39 5.40 3.16
CA THR A 218 -7.75 5.01 4.54
C THR A 218 -8.79 5.95 5.15
N ALA A 219 -8.72 7.26 4.86
CA ALA A 219 -9.70 8.24 5.33
C ALA A 219 -11.12 7.95 4.84
N ASP A 220 -11.29 7.59 3.56
CA ASP A 220 -12.60 7.25 2.99
C ASP A 220 -13.16 5.97 3.61
N LEU A 221 -12.29 5.01 3.89
CA LEU A 221 -12.68 3.77 4.56
C LEU A 221 -13.05 4.03 6.02
N LEU A 222 -12.23 4.80 6.74
CA LEU A 222 -12.49 5.24 8.11
C LEU A 222 -13.82 5.97 8.23
N GLU A 223 -14.13 6.86 7.31
CA GLU A 223 -15.41 7.57 7.30
C GLU A 223 -16.58 6.60 7.09
N LYS A 224 -16.46 5.64 6.15
CA LYS A 224 -17.50 4.61 5.94
C LYS A 224 -17.74 3.77 7.19
N ILE A 225 -16.68 3.41 7.92
CA ILE A 225 -16.79 2.63 9.16
C ILE A 225 -17.33 3.49 10.29
N ARG A 226 -16.87 4.74 10.42
CA ARG A 226 -17.36 5.69 11.43
C ARG A 226 -18.86 5.91 11.26
N ILE A 227 -19.30 6.20 10.04
CA ILE A 227 -20.73 6.28 9.70
C ILE A 227 -21.46 5.01 10.10
N ARG A 228 -20.86 3.83 9.89
CA ARG A 228 -21.46 2.54 10.26
C ARG A 228 -21.49 2.29 11.76
N LEU A 229 -20.46 2.69 12.49
CA LEU A 229 -20.35 2.56 13.94
C LEU A 229 -21.27 3.54 14.69
N GLU A 230 -21.42 4.75 14.17
CA GLU A 230 -22.24 5.81 14.76
C GLU A 230 -23.73 5.67 14.43
N ARG A 231 -24.07 4.95 13.36
CA ARG A 231 -25.45 4.67 12.99
C ARG A 231 -25.87 3.34 13.57
N ASP A 232 -26.82 3.38 14.50
CA ASP A 232 -27.61 2.22 14.93
C ASP A 232 -28.60 1.83 13.81
N ASP A 233 -28.06 1.50 12.63
CA ASP A 233 -28.81 1.15 11.43
C ASP A 233 -28.82 -0.39 11.28
N PRO A 234 -29.98 -1.04 11.47
CA PRO A 234 -30.10 -2.50 11.43
C PRO A 234 -29.88 -3.09 10.03
N THR A 235 -29.75 -2.26 8.98
CA THR A 235 -29.45 -2.71 7.61
C THR A 235 -27.94 -2.87 7.35
N LEU A 236 -27.09 -2.39 8.26
CA LEU A 236 -25.64 -2.53 8.16
C LEU A 236 -25.21 -3.90 8.71
N GLU A 237 -24.29 -4.57 7.99
CA GLU A 237 -23.73 -5.83 8.50
C GLU A 237 -23.02 -5.59 9.85
N PRO A 238 -23.29 -6.43 10.87
CA PRO A 238 -22.69 -6.27 12.18
C PRO A 238 -21.18 -6.55 12.14
N ILE A 239 -20.44 -5.93 13.08
CA ILE A 239 -19.03 -6.24 13.30
C ILE A 239 -18.92 -7.67 13.81
N ARG A 240 -18.13 -8.49 13.12
CA ARG A 240 -17.95 -9.90 13.46
C ARG A 240 -16.92 -10.02 14.56
N ARG A 241 -17.32 -10.60 15.69
CA ARG A 241 -16.40 -10.92 16.78
C ARG A 241 -15.68 -12.24 16.47
N PRO A 242 -14.50 -12.50 17.07
CA PRO A 242 -13.73 -13.71 16.78
C PRO A 242 -14.46 -15.03 16.96
N TRP A 243 -15.45 -15.07 17.86
CA TRP A 243 -16.23 -16.27 18.19
C TRP A 243 -17.54 -16.40 17.40
N ASP A 244 -17.87 -15.41 16.57
CA ASP A 244 -19.06 -15.45 15.70
C ASP A 244 -18.72 -16.04 14.32
N TRP A 245 -17.46 -16.47 14.13
CA TRP A 245 -16.94 -17.00 12.88
C TRP A 245 -16.49 -18.46 13.02
#